data_AF-A0A258BT92-F1
#
_entry.id   AF-A0A258BT92-F1
#
_cell.length_a   1.000
_cell.length_b   1.000
_cell.length_c   1.000
_cell.angle_alpha   90.00
_cell.angle_beta   90.00
_cell.angle_gamma   90.00
#
_symmetry.space_group_name_H-M   'P 1'
#
loop_
_entity.id
_entity.type
_entity.pdbx_description
1 polymer ?
#
loop_
_entity_poly.entity_id
_entity_poly.type
_entity_poly.pdbx_seq_one_letter_code
_entity_poly.pdbx_strand_id
1 'polypeptide(L)' 'LESENHEDLIRIIKTAYMRGEEKLNRGQQRNEKDKQYFRLAEKTLYNEFAVVLDKSYEDTKAYVVSQAALHDTEPMAI' A
#
# COMPACT_ATOMS: atom_id res chain seq x y z
N LEU A 1 -3.28 -14.19 -7.18
CA LEU A 1 -2.07 -13.64 -7.83
C LEU A 1 -2.01 -13.93 -9.33
N GLU A 2 -2.91 -14.71 -9.94
CA GLU A 2 -3.14 -14.64 -11.39
C GLU A 2 -4.20 -13.55 -11.67
N SER A 3 -3.79 -12.50 -12.38
CA SER A 3 -4.60 -11.31 -12.74
C SER A 3 -5.18 -10.54 -11.54
N GLU A 4 -4.33 -10.00 -10.67
CA GLU A 4 -4.79 -9.01 -9.68
C GLU A 4 -4.83 -7.63 -10.35
N ASN A 5 -6.03 -7.07 -10.50
CA ASN A 5 -6.17 -5.66 -10.91
C ASN A 5 -5.45 -4.80 -9.85
N HIS A 6 -4.78 -3.71 -10.24
CA HIS A 6 -4.09 -2.80 -9.32
C HIS A 6 -5.00 -2.37 -8.14
N GLU A 7 -6.31 -2.28 -8.36
CA GLU A 7 -7.32 -2.04 -7.31
C GLU A 7 -7.34 -3.12 -6.21
N ASP A 8 -7.16 -4.39 -6.58
CA ASP A 8 -7.11 -5.50 -5.64
C ASP A 8 -5.84 -5.45 -4.79
N LEU A 9 -4.70 -5.13 -5.41
CA LEU A 9 -3.42 -4.91 -4.70
C LEU A 9 -3.57 -3.76 -3.69
N ILE A 10 -4.15 -2.64 -4.11
CA ILE A 10 -4.43 -1.49 -3.23
C ILE A 10 -5.37 -1.92 -2.08
N ARG A 11 -6.40 -2.73 -2.36
CA ARG A 11 -7.33 -3.23 -1.33
C ARG A 11 -6.61 -4.11 -0.31
N ILE A 12 -5.71 -4.98 -0.75
CA ILE A 12 -4.89 -5.83 0.13
C ILE A 12 -4.01 -4.96 1.03
N ILE A 13 -3.29 -3.99 0.45
CA ILE A 13 -2.42 -3.05 1.18
C ILE A 13 -3.22 -2.33 2.27
N LYS A 14 -4.34 -1.70 1.90
CA LYS A 14 -5.18 -0.94 2.85
C LYS A 14 -5.75 -1.84 3.95
N THR A 15 -6.30 -3.01 3.58
CA THR A 15 -6.91 -3.94 4.55
C THR A 15 -5.89 -4.48 5.55
N ALA A 16 -4.72 -4.92 5.06
CA ALA A 16 -3.65 -5.45 5.91
C ALA A 16 -3.11 -4.38 6.87
N TYR A 17 -2.98 -3.13 6.39
CA TYR A 17 -2.61 -1.99 7.23
C TYR A 17 -3.64 -1.73 8.33
N MET A 18 -4.92 -1.55 7.97
CA MET A 18 -5.99 -1.26 8.94
C MET A 18 -6.11 -2.33 10.02
N ARG A 19 -6.08 -3.61 9.64
CA ARG A 19 -6.10 -4.73 10.60
C ARG A 19 -4.86 -4.73 11.51
N GLY A 20 -3.71 -4.35 10.97
CA GLY A 20 -2.48 -4.18 11.72
C GLY A 20 -2.59 -3.08 12.78
N GLU A 21 -3.12 -1.92 12.40
CA GLU A 21 -3.34 -0.79 13.30
C GLU A 21 -4.35 -1.12 14.40
N GLU A 22 -5.45 -1.79 14.06
CA GLU A 22 -6.42 -2.26 15.05
C GLU A 22 -5.79 -3.20 16.10
N LYS A 23 -4.85 -4.06 15.71
CA LYS A 23 -4.13 -4.92 16.66
C LYS A 23 -3.20 -4.09 17.56
N LEU A 24 -2.44 -3.15 16.99
CA LEU A 24 -1.56 -2.29 17.77
C LEU A 24 -2.33 -1.45 18.78
N ASN A 25 -3.49 -0.91 18.39
CA ASN A 25 -4.38 -0.16 19.27
C ASN A 25 -4.94 -1.00 20.42
N ARG A 26 -5.00 -2.33 20.27
CA ARG A 26 -5.34 -3.30 21.33
C ARG A 26 -4.11 -3.80 22.12
N GLY A 27 -2.93 -3.24 21.90
CA GLY A 27 -1.67 -3.70 22.51
C GLY A 27 -1.15 -5.05 22.00
N GLN A 28 -1.65 -5.49 20.83
CA GLN A 28 -1.27 -6.77 20.22
C GLN A 28 -0.28 -6.56 19.07
N GLN A 29 0.53 -7.58 18.78
CA GLN A 29 1.42 -7.56 17.63
C GLN A 29 0.67 -7.74 16.31
N ARG A 30 1.16 -7.07 15.25
CA ARG A 30 0.68 -7.28 13.88
C ARG A 30 0.86 -8.75 13.46
N ASN A 31 -0.13 -9.28 12.77
CA ASN A 31 -0.10 -10.65 12.24
C ASN A 31 1.01 -10.78 11.18
N GLU A 32 1.76 -11.87 11.21
CA GLU A 32 2.80 -12.10 10.22
C GLU A 32 2.21 -12.28 8.82
N LYS A 33 1.07 -12.98 8.69
CA LYS A 33 0.41 -13.12 7.39
C LYS A 33 0.02 -11.78 6.77
N ASP A 34 -0.53 -10.87 7.57
CA ASP A 34 -0.93 -9.54 7.09
C ASP A 34 0.30 -8.74 6.61
N LYS A 35 1.44 -8.82 7.33
CA LYS A 35 2.70 -8.20 6.88
C LYS A 35 3.20 -8.80 5.57
N GLN A 36 3.14 -10.12 5.40
CA GLN A 36 3.61 -10.79 4.19
C GLN A 36 2.76 -10.38 2.99
N TYR A 37 1.42 -10.40 3.12
CA TYR A 37 0.52 -9.95 2.06
C TYR A 37 0.69 -8.47 1.73
N PHE A 38 0.86 -7.62 2.74
CA PHE A 38 1.16 -6.20 2.54
C PHE A 38 2.43 -6.02 1.71
N ARG A 39 3.54 -6.65 2.10
CA ARG A 39 4.83 -6.52 1.41
C ARG A 39 4.76 -7.05 -0.02
N LEU A 40 4.07 -8.15 -0.24
CA LEU A 40 3.94 -8.74 -1.57
C LEU A 40 3.11 -7.82 -2.48
N ALA A 41 1.96 -7.36 -2.01
CA ALA A 41 1.11 -6.45 -2.78
C ALA A 41 1.79 -5.10 -3.06
N GLU A 42 2.46 -4.52 -2.05
CA GLU A 42 3.25 -3.29 -2.22
C GLU A 42 4.35 -3.49 -3.26
N LYS A 43 5.08 -4.60 -3.18
CA LYS A 43 6.16 -4.90 -4.11
C LYS A 43 5.65 -5.07 -5.55
N THR A 44 4.59 -5.82 -5.75
CA THR A 44 3.98 -6.03 -7.07
C THR A 44 3.54 -4.69 -7.67
N LEU A 45 2.75 -3.91 -6.91
CA LEU A 45 2.19 -2.64 -7.37
C LEU A 45 3.28 -1.63 -7.77
N TYR A 46 4.29 -1.44 -6.91
CA TYR A 46 5.34 -0.46 -7.20
C TYR A 46 6.30 -0.92 -8.31
N ASN A 47 6.48 -2.22 -8.53
CA ASN A 47 7.23 -2.71 -9.69
C ASN A 47 6.48 -2.42 -11.00
N GLU A 48 5.15 -2.59 -11.03
CA GLU A 48 4.34 -2.24 -12.20
C GLU A 48 4.40 -0.74 -12.48
N PHE A 49 4.31 0.08 -11.44
CA PHE A 49 4.42 1.54 -11.59
C PHE A 49 5.81 1.99 -12.00
N ALA A 50 6.86 1.34 -11.49
CA ALA A 50 8.24 1.64 -11.85
C ALA A 50 8.49 1.52 -13.36
N VAL A 51 7.89 0.51 -13.99
CA VAL A 51 7.96 0.31 -15.46
C VAL A 51 7.26 1.45 -16.20
N VAL A 52 6.08 1.87 -15.75
CA VAL A 52 5.30 2.93 -16.42
C VAL A 52 5.91 4.32 -16.20
N LEU A 53 6.52 4.56 -15.05
CA LEU A 53 7.09 5.85 -14.65
C LEU A 53 8.56 6.01 -15.02
N ASP A 54 9.20 4.97 -15.56
CA ASP A 54 10.64 4.90 -15.82
C ASP A 54 11.47 5.28 -14.58
N LYS A 55 11.16 4.62 -13.45
CA LYS A 55 11.76 4.87 -12.13
C LYS A 55 12.28 3.58 -11.53
N SER A 56 13.19 3.70 -10.56
CA SER A 56 13.53 2.58 -9.68
C SER A 56 12.35 2.22 -8.77
N TYR A 57 12.38 1.05 -8.15
CA TYR A 57 11.37 0.65 -7.16
C TYR A 57 11.32 1.65 -5.99
N GLU A 58 12.49 2.06 -5.51
CA GLU A 58 12.69 2.98 -4.39
C GLU A 58 12.16 4.38 -4.73
N ASP A 59 12.48 4.90 -5.92
CA ASP A 59 11.98 6.20 -6.38
C ASP A 59 10.47 6.18 -6.61
N THR A 60 9.95 5.05 -7.12
CA THR A 60 8.51 4.85 -7.30
C THR A 60 7.78 4.82 -5.97
N LYS A 61 8.33 4.11 -4.97
CA LYS A 61 7.79 4.09 -3.62
C LYS A 61 7.75 5.48 -3.01
N ALA A 62 8.85 6.23 -3.08
CA ALA A 62 8.91 7.61 -2.60
C ALA A 62 7.90 8.52 -3.33
N TYR A 63 7.80 8.38 -4.65
CA TYR A 63 6.85 9.12 -5.47
C TYR A 63 5.41 8.84 -5.05
N VAL A 64 4.99 7.57 -4.99
CA VAL A 64 3.62 7.20 -4.62
C VAL A 64 3.26 7.68 -3.22
N VAL A 65 4.16 7.54 -2.24
CA VAL A 65 3.93 8.04 -0.88
C VAL A 65 3.79 9.56 -0.87
N SER A 66 4.61 10.29 -1.62
CA SER A 66 4.50 11.74 -1.74
C SER A 66 3.15 12.15 -2.34
N GLN A 67 2.69 11.48 -3.40
CA GLN A 67 1.41 11.77 -4.03
C GLN A 67 0.23 11.45 -3.10
N ALA A 68 0.27 10.31 -2.40
CA ALA A 68 -0.79 9.95 -1.45
C ALA A 68 -0.91 10.97 -0.31
N ALA A 69 0.22 11.41 0.25
CA ALA A 69 0.24 12.39 1.34
C ALA A 69 -0.28 13.78 0.92
N LEU A 70 -0.10 14.18 -0.34
CA LEU A 70 -0.63 15.44 -0.87
C LEU A 70 -2.17 15.44 -0.97
N HIS A 71 -2.79 14.27 -1.06
CA HIS A 71 -4.26 14.14 -1.12
C HIS A 71 -4.93 13.99 0.25
N ASP A 72 -4.19 13.69 1.33
CA ASP A 72 -4.74 13.67 2.70
C ASP A 72 -4.97 15.09 3.27
N THR A 73 -4.47 16.14 2.60
CA THR A 73 -4.64 17.55 3.00
C THR A 73 -5.87 18.26 2.43
N GLU A 74 -6.64 17.63 1.54
CA GLU A 74 -7.92 18.18 1.10
C GLU A 74 -9.07 17.42 1.78
N PRO A 75 -9.84 18.05 2.69
CA PRO A 75 -11.10 17.44 3.11
C PRO A 75 -11.94 17.25 1.85
N MET A 76 -12.37 16.01 1.60
CA MET A 76 -13.39 15.72 0.60
C MET A 76 -14.57 16.66 0.88
N ALA A 77 -14.70 17.70 0.06
CA ALA A 77 -15.81 18.64 0.14
C ALA A 77 -17.07 17.83 -0.12
N ILE A 78 -17.88 17.67 0.93
CA ILE A 78 -19.27 17.19 0.84
C ILE A 78 -20.12 18.35 0.34
#